data_AF-A0A7V9HQG6-F1
#
_entry.id   AF-A0A7V9HQG6-F1
#
_cell.length_a   1.000
_cell.length_b   1.000
_cell.length_c   1.000
_cell.angle_alpha   90.00
_cell.angle_beta   90.00
_cell.angle_gamma   90.00
#
_symmetry.space_group_name_H-M   'P 1'
#
loop_
_entity.id
_entity.type
_entity.pdbx_description
1 polymer ?
#
loop_
_entity_poly.entity_id
_entity_poly.type
_entity_poly.pdbx_seq_one_letter_code
_entity_poly.pdbx_strand_id
1 'polypeptide(L)'
;MSTDPIEPTESTPPGSFVESLMDTDLYSMGAFFCDQHPDLIDEVVERSSEIERSGLSAYAAAASIEIEEAFGMLLTGLSVRYYKAVAG
;
A
#
# COMPACT_ATOMS: atom_id res chain seq x y z
N MET A 1 43.77 -15.83 -3.19
CA MET A 1 42.37 -16.23 -3.02
C MET A 1 41.70 -15.05 -2.34
N SER A 2 41.08 -14.18 -3.14
CA SER A 2 40.49 -12.92 -2.66
C SER A 2 39.21 -13.22 -1.90
N THR A 3 39.12 -12.73 -0.66
CA THR A 3 37.87 -12.69 0.09
C THR A 3 37.36 -11.26 0.01
N ASP A 4 36.47 -10.99 -0.93
CA ASP A 4 35.66 -9.77 -0.88
C ASP A 4 34.77 -9.81 0.37
N PRO A 5 34.65 -8.71 1.13
CA PRO A 5 33.69 -8.63 2.20
C PRO A 5 32.28 -8.66 1.60
N ILE A 6 31.41 -9.49 2.16
CA ILE A 6 29.99 -9.50 1.84
C ILE A 6 29.42 -8.19 2.40
N GLU A 7 29.12 -7.21 1.54
CA GLU A 7 28.44 -5.98 1.97
C GLU A 7 27.11 -6.35 2.66
N PRO A 8 26.81 -5.77 3.83
CA PRO A 8 25.51 -5.97 4.46
C PRO A 8 24.46 -5.37 3.52
N THR A 9 23.58 -6.21 2.98
CA THR A 9 22.42 -5.77 2.20
C THR A 9 21.57 -4.88 3.12
N GLU A 10 21.57 -3.58 2.85
CA GLU A 10 20.80 -2.59 3.58
C GLU A 10 19.34 -3.03 3.56
N SER A 11 18.86 -3.57 4.67
CA SER A 11 17.43 -3.76 4.89
C SER A 11 16.86 -2.37 5.08
N THR A 12 16.40 -1.78 3.98
CA THR A 12 15.67 -0.51 3.94
C THR A 12 14.74 -0.46 5.15
N PRO A 13 14.98 0.45 6.13
CA PRO A 13 14.14 0.51 7.30
C PRO A 13 12.71 0.81 6.82
N PRO A 14 11.67 0.16 7.37
CA PRO A 14 10.29 0.32 6.92
C PRO A 14 9.85 1.79 6.84
N GLY A 15 10.51 2.69 7.59
CA GLY A 15 10.34 4.13 7.50
C GLY A 15 10.64 4.75 6.12
N SER A 16 11.70 4.36 5.39
CA SER A 16 12.04 5.04 4.13
C SER A 16 11.20 4.60 2.93
N PHE A 17 10.64 3.39 2.98
CA PHE A 17 9.61 2.95 2.04
C PHE A 17 8.30 3.71 2.27
N VAL A 18 7.88 3.83 3.54
CA VAL A 18 6.71 4.62 3.93
C VAL A 18 6.90 6.11 3.61
N GLU A 19 8.11 6.65 3.78
CA GLU A 19 8.46 8.03 3.42
C GLU A 19 8.40 8.26 1.91
N SER A 20 8.90 7.33 1.10
CA SER A 20 8.74 7.37 -0.37
C SER A 20 7.27 7.26 -0.82
N LEU A 21 6.43 6.57 -0.04
CA LEU A 21 4.98 6.47 -0.28
C LEU A 21 4.21 7.71 0.15
N MET A 22 4.65 8.37 1.23
CA MET A 22 4.15 9.67 1.66
C MET A 22 4.52 10.78 0.65
N ASP A 23 5.72 10.71 0.07
CA ASP A 23 6.16 11.55 -1.06
C ASP A 23 5.36 11.27 -2.34
N THR A 24 4.79 10.06 -2.47
CA THR A 24 3.84 9.71 -3.53
C THR A 24 2.43 10.12 -3.09
N ASP A 25 2.21 11.43 -2.91
CA ASP A 25 0.97 12.09 -2.50
C ASP A 25 -0.27 11.18 -2.32
N LEU A 26 -0.40 10.52 -1.16
CA LEU A 26 -1.58 9.68 -0.84
C LEU A 26 -2.89 10.47 -0.99
N TYR A 27 -2.84 11.78 -0.72
CA TYR A 27 -3.95 12.70 -0.97
C TYR A 27 -4.30 12.78 -2.44
N SER A 28 -3.31 13.01 -3.33
CA SER A 28 -3.51 13.09 -4.78
C SER A 28 -3.98 11.75 -5.35
N MET A 29 -3.44 10.64 -4.85
CA MET A 29 -3.88 9.29 -5.23
C MET A 29 -5.32 9.03 -4.81
N GLY A 30 -5.69 9.38 -3.57
CA GLY A 30 -7.05 9.24 -3.04
C GLY A 30 -8.06 10.11 -3.78
N ALA A 31 -7.72 11.37 -4.04
CA ALA A 31 -8.54 12.30 -4.81
C ALA A 31 -8.76 11.81 -6.25
N PHE A 32 -7.67 11.43 -6.95
CA PHE A 32 -7.75 10.90 -8.31
C PHE A 32 -8.59 9.62 -8.40
N PHE A 33 -8.42 8.70 -7.44
CA PHE A 33 -9.21 7.46 -7.41
C PHE A 33 -10.70 7.75 -7.16
N CYS A 34 -11.01 8.66 -6.24
CA CYS A 34 -12.40 9.04 -5.96
C CYS A 34 -13.08 9.70 -7.18
N ASP A 35 -12.32 10.48 -7.97
CA ASP A 35 -12.84 11.12 -9.19
C ASP A 35 -13.00 10.15 -10.36
N GLN A 36 -12.07 9.20 -10.55
CA GLN A 36 -12.08 8.29 -11.70
C GLN A 36 -12.93 7.03 -11.48
N HIS A 37 -13.02 6.55 -10.24
CA HIS A 37 -13.66 5.28 -9.91
C HIS A 37 -14.59 5.41 -8.69
N PRO A 38 -15.61 6.28 -8.74
CA PRO A 38 -16.48 6.55 -7.60
C PRO A 38 -17.24 5.29 -7.12
N ASP A 39 -17.60 4.40 -8.04
CA ASP A 39 -18.36 3.18 -7.73
C ASP A 39 -17.53 2.11 -7.00
N LEU A 40 -16.19 2.19 -7.11
CA LEU A 40 -15.27 1.21 -6.52
C LEU A 40 -14.74 1.65 -5.15
N ILE A 41 -15.06 2.86 -4.71
CA ILE A 41 -14.58 3.44 -3.45
C ILE A 41 -14.89 2.52 -2.27
N ASP A 42 -16.14 2.08 -2.14
CA ASP A 42 -16.55 1.28 -0.99
C ASP A 42 -15.93 -0.12 -1.02
N GLU A 43 -15.81 -0.73 -2.20
CA GLU A 43 -15.12 -2.02 -2.37
C GLU A 43 -13.64 -1.91 -2.01
N VAL A 44 -12.94 -0.89 -2.49
CA VAL A 44 -11.51 -0.71 -2.21
C VAL A 44 -11.25 -0.47 -0.72
N VAL A 45 -12.14 0.27 -0.05
CA VAL A 45 -12.07 0.48 1.40
C VAL A 45 -12.31 -0.82 2.16
N GLU A 46 -13.32 -1.60 1.77
CA GLU A 46 -13.61 -2.89 2.38
C GLU A 46 -12.45 -3.88 2.22
N ARG A 47 -11.92 -4.01 1.00
CA ARG A 47 -10.79 -4.90 0.69
C ARG A 47 -9.53 -4.47 1.45
N SER A 48 -9.22 -3.17 1.50
CA SER A 48 -8.09 -2.68 2.29
C SER A 48 -8.24 -3.00 3.78
N SER A 49 -9.47 -2.92 4.31
CA SER A 49 -9.78 -3.27 5.70
C SER A 49 -9.67 -4.78 5.96
N GLU A 50 -9.93 -5.61 4.95
CA GLU A 50 -9.72 -7.05 5.03
C GLU A 50 -8.23 -7.38 5.05
N ILE A 51 -7.43 -6.75 4.19
CA ILE A 51 -5.97 -6.88 4.18
C ILE A 51 -5.37 -6.50 5.55
N GLU A 52 -5.85 -5.41 6.17
CA GLU A 52 -5.44 -5.01 7.53
C GLU A 52 -5.77 -6.07 8.59
N ARG A 53 -6.94 -6.69 8.50
CA ARG A 53 -7.39 -7.73 9.45
C ARG A 53 -6.64 -9.04 9.30
N SER A 54 -6.40 -9.49 8.08
CA SER A 54 -5.74 -10.77 7.80
C SER A 54 -4.22 -10.67 7.82
N GLY A 55 -3.67 -9.47 7.59
CA GLY A 55 -2.28 -9.26 7.28
C GLY A 55 -2.00 -9.42 5.78
N LEU A 56 -1.07 -8.61 5.27
CA LEU A 56 -0.77 -8.47 3.84
C LEU A 56 -0.36 -9.79 3.17
N SER A 57 0.63 -10.50 3.71
CA SER A 57 1.12 -11.75 3.13
C SER A 57 0.07 -12.87 3.20
N ALA A 58 -0.73 -12.92 4.27
CA ALA A 58 -1.78 -13.92 4.42
C ALA A 58 -2.93 -13.68 3.43
N TYR A 59 -3.31 -12.41 3.22
CA TYR A 59 -4.29 -12.03 2.21
C TYR A 59 -3.81 -12.40 0.80
N ALA A 60 -2.58 -12.02 0.44
CA ALA A 60 -2.00 -12.30 -0.88
C ALA A 60 -2.01 -13.81 -1.19
N ALA A 61 -1.59 -14.62 -0.21
CA ALA A 61 -1.63 -16.08 -0.33
C ALA A 61 -3.06 -16.62 -0.47
N ALA A 62 -4.02 -16.13 0.33
CA ALA A 62 -5.41 -16.58 0.27
C ALA A 62 -6.11 -16.20 -1.04
N ALA A 63 -5.81 -15.01 -1.57
CA ALA A 63 -6.36 -14.51 -2.83
C ALA A 63 -5.60 -15.02 -4.08
N SER A 64 -4.49 -15.74 -3.90
CA SER A 64 -3.60 -16.18 -5.00
C SER A 64 -3.14 -15.01 -5.90
N ILE A 65 -2.78 -13.90 -5.25
CA ILE A 65 -2.21 -12.70 -5.91
C ILE A 65 -0.81 -12.42 -5.38
N GLU A 66 -0.04 -11.63 -6.12
CA GLU A 66 1.27 -11.19 -5.68
C GLU A 66 1.16 -10.19 -4.51
N ILE A 67 2.21 -10.13 -3.68
CA ILE A 67 2.21 -9.28 -2.49
C ILE A 67 2.16 -7.79 -2.85
N GLU A 68 2.75 -7.41 -3.97
CA GLU A 68 2.74 -6.06 -4.53
C GLU A 68 1.34 -5.63 -4.95
N GLU A 69 0.53 -6.56 -5.50
CA GLU A 69 -0.85 -6.30 -5.87
C GLU A 69 -1.73 -6.09 -4.63
N ALA A 70 -1.59 -6.97 -3.63
CA ALA A 70 -2.24 -6.79 -2.34
C ALA A 70 -1.83 -5.47 -1.67
N PHE A 71 -0.56 -5.09 -1.80
CA PHE A 71 -0.04 -3.85 -1.25
C PHE A 71 -0.66 -2.63 -1.93
N GLY A 72 -0.76 -2.63 -3.26
CA GLY A 72 -1.41 -1.57 -4.03
C GLY A 72 -2.89 -1.39 -3.63
N MET A 73 -3.60 -2.49 -3.39
CA MET A 73 -5.00 -2.46 -2.92
C MET A 73 -5.13 -1.87 -1.52
N LEU A 74 -4.26 -2.28 -0.59
CA LEU A 74 -4.18 -1.71 0.76
C LEU A 74 -3.91 -0.20 0.71
N LEU A 75 -2.90 0.19 -0.06
CA LEU A 75 -2.49 1.58 -0.19
C LEU A 75 -3.60 2.44 -0.77
N THR A 76 -4.26 1.97 -1.82
CA THR A 76 -5.37 2.69 -2.47
C THR A 76 -6.51 2.92 -1.47
N GLY A 77 -6.90 1.91 -0.70
CA GLY A 77 -7.94 2.07 0.32
C GLY A 77 -7.54 2.97 1.50
N LEU A 78 -6.26 2.98 1.89
CA LEU A 78 -5.73 3.95 2.85
C LEU A 78 -5.76 5.38 2.30
N SER A 79 -5.32 5.60 1.06
CA SER A 79 -5.35 6.90 0.38
C SER A 79 -6.78 7.46 0.27
N VAL A 80 -7.75 6.61 -0.09
CA VAL A 80 -9.17 6.99 -0.16
C VAL A 80 -9.74 7.33 1.22
N ARG A 81 -9.43 6.54 2.27
CA ARG A 81 -9.85 6.85 3.65
C ARG A 81 -9.23 8.16 4.14
N TYR A 82 -7.95 8.39 3.85
CA TYR A 82 -7.25 9.62 4.19
C TYR A 82 -7.87 10.84 3.48
N TYR A 83 -8.09 10.75 2.17
CA TYR A 83 -8.74 11.81 1.39
C TYR A 83 -10.13 12.14 1.95
N LYS A 84 -10.98 11.14 2.21
CA LYS A 84 -12.31 11.34 2.80
C LYS A 84 -12.27 12.02 4.18
N ALA A 85 -11.24 11.74 4.98
CA ALA A 85 -11.07 12.35 6.30
C ALA A 85 -10.56 13.80 6.25
N VAL A 86 -9.84 14.18 5.18
CA VAL A 86 -9.27 15.54 5.01
C VAL A 86 -10.21 16.46 4.22
N ALA A 87 -10.87 15.93 3.19
CA ALA A 87 -11.78 16.68 2.32
C ALA A 87 -13.23 16.71 2.83
N GLY A 88 -13.53 15.95 3.89
CA GLY A 88 -14.84 15.87 4.56
C GLY A 88 -14.99 16.79 5.75
#